data_AF-A0A8T0EF08-F1
#
_entry.id   AF-A0A8T0EF08-F1
#
_cell.length_a   1.000
_cell.length_b   1.000
_cell.length_c   1.000
_cell.angle_alpha   90.00
_cell.angle_beta   90.00
_cell.angle_gamma   90.00
#
_symmetry.space_group_name_H-M   'P 1'
#
loop_
_entity.id
_entity.type
_entity.pdbx_description
1 polymer ?
#
loop_
_entity_poly.entity_id
_entity_poly.type
_entity_poly.pdbx_seq_one_letter_code
_entity_poly.pdbx_strand_id
1 'polypeptide(L)'
;MNERDFFKEEFKYYKKKNPPPNLNRVIDFDLKCNFDAIVCVKEQYLQTMANESQCVLCEQLSLRNHSTWNLFSIKSLNGFIYIQNPFTCSGQQKWIRKCLEVYPRKPSVTNLDLHYKNVDDIWSLRDSSDPIQRQYLPKLCWATLGYHHNWDTKVYDPSSRSEFPDCLENLSKHIAECLGFATFKPEAAIVNYYSLKSSLSIHNDHSEEAVDAPIISFSFGQTGVFLIGTENKFEKPFSMLLRSGDIIVMSKSCRLSYHAVPCILTENVVNRYS
;
A
#
# COMPACT_ATOMS: atom_id res chain seq x y z
N MET A 1 21.19 -9.80 -28.95
CA MET A 1 20.97 -8.40 -28.53
C MET A 1 20.16 -8.47 -27.25
N ASN A 2 20.68 -8.06 -26.09
CA ASN A 2 19.91 -8.14 -24.84
C ASN A 2 18.72 -7.19 -24.94
N GLU A 3 17.52 -7.73 -24.73
CA GLU A 3 16.28 -6.97 -24.73
C GLU A 3 16.34 -5.88 -23.64
N ARG A 4 15.93 -4.67 -24.00
CA ARG A 4 16.06 -3.50 -23.13
C ARG A 4 14.98 -3.58 -22.04
N ASP A 5 15.43 -3.55 -20.78
CA ASP A 5 14.55 -3.61 -19.60
C ASP A 5 14.13 -2.19 -19.20
N PHE A 6 13.03 -1.71 -19.80
CA PHE A 6 12.53 -0.36 -19.57
C PHE A 6 12.06 -0.14 -18.13
N PHE A 7 11.57 -1.17 -17.45
CA PHE A 7 11.20 -1.08 -16.04
C PHE A 7 12.41 -0.80 -15.16
N LYS A 8 13.49 -1.56 -15.33
CA LYS A 8 14.73 -1.37 -14.58
C LYS A 8 15.35 0.00 -14.82
N GLU A 9 15.22 0.55 -16.02
CA GLU A 9 15.66 1.91 -16.33
C GLU A 9 14.84 2.96 -15.57
N GLU A 10 13.51 2.89 -15.61
CA GLU A 10 12.63 3.82 -14.87
C GLU A 10 12.83 3.69 -13.36
N PHE A 11 12.97 2.46 -12.83
CA PHE A 11 13.29 2.24 -11.42
C PHE A 11 14.60 2.91 -11.00
N LYS A 12 15.68 2.72 -11.78
CA LYS A 12 16.97 3.36 -11.52
C LYS A 12 16.90 4.88 -11.63
N TYR A 13 16.12 5.39 -12.58
CA TYR A 13 15.92 6.83 -12.77
C TYR A 13 15.30 7.46 -11.51
N TYR A 14 14.17 6.93 -11.04
CA TYR A 14 13.49 7.50 -9.87
C TYR A 14 14.19 7.22 -8.53
N LYS A 15 15.00 6.16 -8.44
CA LYS A 15 15.82 5.86 -7.26
C LYS A 15 17.04 6.78 -7.11
N LYS A 16 17.45 7.46 -8.18
CA LYS A 16 18.63 8.32 -8.21
C LYS A 16 18.47 9.51 -7.24
N LYS A 17 19.53 9.83 -6.47
CA LYS A 17 19.52 10.96 -5.52
C LYS A 17 20.22 12.21 -6.02
N ASN A 18 21.23 12.07 -6.89
CA ASN A 18 22.03 13.19 -7.38
C ASN A 18 22.39 13.05 -8.88
N PRO A 19 21.93 13.96 -9.76
CA PRO A 19 20.80 14.86 -9.51
C PRO A 19 19.52 14.06 -9.20
N PRO A 20 18.58 14.63 -8.42
CA PRO A 20 17.28 14.01 -8.20
C PRO A 20 16.50 13.90 -9.53
N PRO A 21 15.62 12.90 -9.68
CA PRO A 21 14.79 12.75 -10.86
C PRO A 21 13.81 13.93 -11.01
N ASN A 22 13.46 14.23 -12.26
CA ASN A 22 12.36 15.13 -12.55
C ASN A 22 11.04 14.35 -12.44
N LEU A 23 10.04 14.94 -11.78
CA LEU A 23 8.76 14.30 -11.50
C LEU A 23 7.63 14.69 -12.47
N ASN A 24 7.91 15.47 -13.52
CA ASN A 24 6.89 15.96 -14.47
C ASN A 24 6.16 14.83 -15.23
N ARG A 25 6.76 13.63 -15.30
CA ARG A 25 6.16 12.44 -15.93
C ARG A 25 5.42 11.55 -14.94
N VAL A 26 5.50 11.85 -13.64
CA VAL A 26 4.85 11.09 -12.58
C VAL A 26 3.40 11.55 -12.50
N ILE A 27 2.48 10.61 -12.59
CA ILE A 27 1.05 10.86 -12.49
C ILE A 27 0.73 11.37 -11.08
N ASP A 28 -0.08 12.42 -11.01
CA ASP A 28 -0.49 13.06 -9.77
C ASP A 28 -2.02 13.20 -9.75
N PHE A 29 -2.71 12.25 -9.12
CA PHE A 29 -4.18 12.21 -9.07
C PHE A 29 -4.83 13.37 -8.29
N ASP A 30 -4.06 14.17 -7.56
CA ASP A 30 -4.57 15.37 -6.85
C ASP A 30 -4.60 16.61 -7.75
N LEU A 31 -3.75 16.63 -8.78
CA LEU A 31 -3.76 17.66 -9.80
C LEU A 31 -4.72 17.26 -10.91
N LYS A 32 -5.33 18.25 -11.59
CA LYS A 32 -6.11 17.99 -12.81
C LYS A 32 -5.18 17.37 -13.86
N CYS A 33 -5.17 16.04 -13.91
CA CYS A 33 -4.32 15.27 -14.79
C CYS A 33 -4.91 15.26 -16.20
N ASN A 34 -4.22 15.89 -17.15
CA ASN A 34 -4.47 15.74 -18.59
C ASN A 34 -3.77 14.50 -19.16
N PHE A 35 -3.74 13.39 -18.44
CA PHE A 35 -3.21 12.14 -18.99
C PHE A 35 -4.34 11.40 -19.69
N ASP A 36 -4.29 11.35 -21.02
CA ASP A 36 -5.27 10.64 -21.85
C ASP A 36 -5.46 9.16 -21.46
N ALA A 37 -4.47 8.58 -20.77
CA ALA A 37 -4.50 7.20 -20.28
C ALA A 37 -5.33 7.00 -19.01
N ILE A 38 -5.67 8.06 -18.27
CA ILE A 38 -6.38 7.98 -16.98
C ILE A 38 -7.87 8.19 -17.20
N VAL A 39 -8.69 7.40 -16.50
CA VAL A 39 -10.16 7.52 -16.54
C VAL A 39 -10.69 7.59 -15.12
N CYS A 40 -11.54 8.57 -14.84
CA CYS A 40 -12.33 8.59 -13.61
C CYS A 40 -13.42 7.51 -13.69
N VAL A 41 -13.44 6.60 -12.73
CA VAL A 41 -14.35 5.44 -12.68
C VAL A 41 -15.28 5.49 -11.47
N LYS A 42 -15.40 6.66 -10.82
CA LYS A 42 -16.28 6.86 -9.66
C LYS A 42 -17.72 6.43 -9.95
N GLU A 43 -18.31 6.91 -11.04
CA GLU A 43 -19.70 6.59 -11.41
C GLU A 43 -19.89 5.09 -11.70
N GLN A 44 -18.85 4.39 -12.17
CA GLN A 44 -18.94 2.96 -12.42
C GLN A 44 -19.10 2.15 -11.12
N TYR A 45 -18.44 2.56 -10.04
CA TYR A 45 -18.33 1.77 -8.81
C TYR A 45 -19.19 2.30 -7.67
N LEU A 46 -19.34 3.62 -7.56
CA LEU A 46 -19.95 4.26 -6.40
C LEU A 46 -21.30 4.92 -6.67
N GLN A 47 -21.84 4.87 -7.89
CA GLN A 47 -23.08 5.60 -8.22
C GLN A 47 -24.25 5.28 -7.28
N THR A 48 -24.44 4.01 -6.91
CA THR A 48 -25.51 3.61 -5.98
C THR A 48 -25.24 4.09 -4.55
N MET A 49 -24.00 3.91 -4.07
CA MET A 49 -23.56 4.26 -2.71
C MET A 49 -23.44 5.77 -2.49
N ALA A 50 -23.07 6.53 -3.52
CA ALA A 50 -22.85 7.97 -3.45
C ALA A 50 -24.17 8.77 -3.30
N ASN A 51 -25.31 8.14 -3.56
CA ASN A 51 -26.63 8.76 -3.36
C ASN A 51 -27.06 8.76 -1.89
N GLU A 52 -26.38 8.00 -1.03
CA GLU A 52 -26.63 8.01 0.41
C GLU A 52 -25.90 9.18 1.09
N SER A 53 -26.66 10.02 1.79
CA SER A 53 -26.13 11.20 2.48
C SER A 53 -25.13 10.84 3.60
N GLN A 54 -25.23 9.64 4.18
CA GLN A 54 -24.33 9.16 5.23
C GLN A 54 -24.20 7.63 5.20
N CYS A 55 -22.96 7.14 5.08
CA CYS A 55 -22.66 5.72 5.27
C CYS A 55 -22.08 5.49 6.67
N VAL A 56 -22.83 4.77 7.52
CA VAL A 56 -22.44 4.44 8.90
C VAL A 56 -21.15 3.61 8.94
N LEU A 57 -20.98 2.69 7.99
CA LEU A 57 -19.79 1.84 7.92
C LEU A 57 -18.53 2.67 7.58
N CYS A 58 -18.62 3.63 6.67
CA CYS A 58 -17.52 4.56 6.41
C CYS A 58 -17.09 5.30 7.69
N GLU A 59 -18.05 5.80 8.47
CA GLU A 59 -17.77 6.50 9.72
C GLU A 59 -17.04 5.59 10.72
N GLN A 60 -17.51 4.36 10.92
CA GLN A 60 -16.88 3.36 11.79
C GLN A 60 -15.45 3.02 11.36
N LEU A 61 -15.21 2.94 10.05
CA LEU A 61 -13.90 2.68 9.44
C LEU A 61 -13.01 3.93 9.33
N SER A 62 -13.52 5.09 9.77
CA SER A 62 -12.84 6.39 9.70
C SER A 62 -12.53 6.84 8.27
N LEU A 63 -13.44 6.52 7.37
CA LEU A 63 -13.52 6.96 5.98
C LEU A 63 -14.48 8.15 5.86
N ARG A 64 -14.27 8.96 4.83
CA ARG A 64 -15.22 9.98 4.36
C ARG A 64 -16.37 9.28 3.63
N ASN A 65 -17.50 9.97 3.46
CA ASN A 65 -18.63 9.44 2.68
C ASN A 65 -18.21 9.15 1.22
N HIS A 66 -18.73 8.07 0.61
CA HIS A 66 -18.46 7.65 -0.77
C HIS A 66 -18.66 8.76 -1.80
N SER A 67 -19.61 9.67 -1.58
CA SER A 67 -19.85 10.85 -2.42
C SER A 67 -18.61 11.76 -2.56
N THR A 68 -17.66 11.69 -1.64
CA THR A 68 -16.41 12.46 -1.67
C THR A 68 -15.23 11.73 -2.32
N TRP A 69 -15.36 10.43 -2.57
CA TRP A 69 -14.26 9.63 -3.11
C TRP A 69 -14.06 9.92 -4.60
N ASN A 70 -12.81 9.87 -5.04
CA ASN A 70 -12.44 9.89 -6.45
C ASN A 70 -11.66 8.61 -6.76
N LEU A 71 -12.11 7.92 -7.81
CA LEU A 71 -11.53 6.65 -8.24
C LEU A 71 -11.04 6.80 -9.67
N PHE A 72 -9.85 6.30 -9.94
CA PHE A 72 -9.21 6.37 -11.24
C PHE A 72 -8.72 5.00 -11.69
N SER A 73 -8.73 4.77 -13.00
CA SER A 73 -8.11 3.61 -13.63
C SER A 73 -7.15 4.06 -14.73
N ILE A 74 -6.26 3.17 -15.15
CA ILE A 74 -5.38 3.37 -16.30
C ILE A 74 -5.88 2.46 -17.42
N LYS A 75 -6.22 3.02 -18.59
CA LYS A 75 -6.89 2.32 -19.70
C LYS A 75 -6.21 1.01 -20.10
N SER A 76 -4.88 0.98 -20.09
CA SER A 76 -4.08 -0.19 -20.49
C SER A 76 -3.81 -1.18 -19.34
N LEU A 77 -4.18 -0.87 -18.10
CA LEU A 77 -3.99 -1.74 -16.93
C LEU A 77 -5.34 -2.24 -16.41
N ASN A 78 -5.83 -3.32 -17.01
CA ASN A 78 -7.10 -3.91 -16.62
C ASN A 78 -7.06 -4.43 -15.17
N GLY A 79 -7.95 -3.88 -14.34
CA GLY A 79 -8.05 -4.21 -12.92
C GLY A 79 -7.22 -3.33 -11.98
N PHE A 80 -6.53 -2.31 -12.50
CA PHE A 80 -5.89 -1.27 -11.69
C PHE A 80 -6.91 -0.20 -11.28
N ILE A 81 -7.05 0.03 -9.98
CA ILE A 81 -7.84 1.13 -9.42
C ILE A 81 -6.99 1.92 -8.43
N TYR A 82 -7.04 3.24 -8.55
CA TYR A 82 -6.50 4.19 -7.60
C TYR A 82 -7.65 4.91 -6.90
N ILE A 83 -7.68 4.88 -5.56
CA ILE A 83 -8.64 5.63 -4.76
C ILE A 83 -7.88 6.75 -4.06
N GLN A 84 -8.23 7.98 -4.41
CA GLN A 84 -7.66 9.17 -3.79
C GLN A 84 -8.15 9.26 -2.34
N ASN A 85 -7.23 9.49 -1.40
CA ASN A 85 -7.42 9.51 0.06
C ASN A 85 -8.88 9.58 0.53
N PRO A 86 -9.52 8.42 0.78
CA PRO A 86 -10.88 8.37 1.28
C PRO A 86 -10.95 8.55 2.80
N PHE A 87 -9.85 8.74 3.51
CA PHE A 87 -9.83 8.78 4.98
C PHE A 87 -10.07 10.19 5.53
N THR A 88 -10.67 10.26 6.72
CA THR A 88 -10.64 11.49 7.52
C THR A 88 -9.22 11.73 8.07
N CYS A 89 -8.89 12.96 8.51
CA CYS A 89 -7.59 13.23 9.13
C CYS A 89 -7.35 12.36 10.38
N SER A 90 -8.36 12.24 11.23
CA SER A 90 -8.33 11.35 12.40
C SER A 90 -8.26 9.87 12.00
N GLY A 91 -8.89 9.49 10.89
CA GLY A 91 -8.79 8.14 10.32
C GLY A 91 -7.38 7.78 9.93
N GLN A 92 -6.68 8.64 9.18
CA GLN A 92 -5.27 8.43 8.83
C GLN A 92 -4.40 8.27 10.08
N GLN A 93 -4.56 9.15 11.08
CA GLN A 93 -3.83 9.04 12.34
C GLN A 93 -4.09 7.70 13.06
N LYS A 94 -5.36 7.26 13.11
CA LYS A 94 -5.76 5.99 13.72
C LYS A 94 -5.09 4.79 13.02
N TRP A 95 -5.09 4.75 11.69
CA TRP A 95 -4.45 3.69 10.92
C TRP A 95 -2.92 3.70 11.06
N ILE A 96 -2.30 4.88 11.02
CA ILE A 96 -0.86 5.04 11.28
C ILE A 96 -0.48 4.48 12.66
N ARG A 97 -1.24 4.83 13.70
CA ARG A 97 -1.02 4.32 15.05
C ARG A 97 -1.19 2.80 15.11
N LYS A 98 -2.21 2.23 14.48
CA LYS A 98 -2.33 0.75 14.41
C LYS A 98 -1.10 0.11 13.77
N CYS A 99 -0.62 0.65 12.67
CA CYS A 99 0.58 0.13 11.99
C CYS A 99 1.86 0.26 12.84
N LEU A 100 1.99 1.25 13.70
CA LEU A 100 3.20 1.47 14.52
C LEU A 100 3.12 0.84 15.91
N GLU A 101 1.94 0.85 16.53
CA GLU A 101 1.72 0.52 17.94
C GLU A 101 1.14 -0.89 18.14
N VAL A 102 0.38 -1.40 17.16
CA VAL A 102 -0.42 -2.63 17.32
C VAL A 102 0.07 -3.75 16.41
N TYR A 103 0.14 -3.53 15.10
CA TYR A 103 0.45 -4.57 14.12
C TYR A 103 1.87 -5.17 14.21
N PRO A 104 2.90 -4.46 14.68
CA PRO A 104 4.21 -5.08 14.94
C PRO A 104 4.24 -5.96 16.19
N ARG A 105 3.20 -5.91 17.05
CA ARG A 105 3.18 -6.67 18.30
C ARG A 105 2.91 -8.14 18.05
N LYS A 106 3.35 -8.98 18.99
CA LYS A 106 2.98 -10.39 18.99
C LYS A 106 1.46 -10.57 19.05
N PRO A 107 0.89 -11.55 18.33
CA PRO A 107 1.55 -12.68 17.64
C PRO A 107 2.14 -12.40 16.24
N SER A 108 2.10 -11.17 15.72
CA SER A 108 2.67 -10.86 14.41
C SER A 108 4.17 -11.18 14.31
N VAL A 109 4.60 -11.50 13.10
CA VAL A 109 6.02 -11.72 12.77
C VAL A 109 6.57 -10.47 12.09
N THR A 110 7.79 -10.08 12.45
CA THR A 110 8.49 -8.90 11.93
C THR A 110 9.90 -9.26 11.49
N ASN A 111 10.55 -8.36 10.73
CA ASN A 111 11.95 -8.54 10.34
C ASN A 111 12.92 -8.57 11.53
N LEU A 112 12.53 -8.04 12.69
CA LEU A 112 13.38 -8.02 13.88
C LEU A 112 13.49 -9.41 14.52
N ASP A 113 12.48 -10.27 14.33
CA ASP A 113 12.46 -11.63 14.91
C ASP A 113 13.55 -12.53 14.32
N LEU A 114 14.06 -12.19 13.13
CA LEU A 114 15.17 -12.88 12.49
C LEU A 114 16.52 -12.65 13.18
N HIS A 115 16.62 -11.59 13.99
CA HIS A 115 17.89 -11.11 14.53
C HIS A 115 17.88 -10.97 16.05
N TYR A 116 16.71 -10.82 16.66
CA TYR A 116 16.56 -10.53 18.09
C TYR A 116 15.52 -11.45 18.71
N LYS A 117 15.74 -11.86 19.96
CA LYS A 117 14.79 -12.68 20.72
C LYS A 117 13.87 -11.79 21.55
N ASN A 118 12.62 -12.20 21.70
CA ASN A 118 11.62 -11.57 22.58
C ASN A 118 11.40 -10.07 22.29
N VAL A 119 11.43 -9.67 21.02
CA VAL A 119 11.07 -8.31 20.61
C VAL A 119 9.55 -8.21 20.48
N ASP A 120 8.94 -7.47 21.39
CA ASP A 120 7.54 -7.05 21.33
C ASP A 120 7.46 -5.54 21.67
N ASP A 121 6.29 -4.93 21.50
CA ASP A 121 6.02 -3.53 21.87
C ASP A 121 7.10 -2.55 21.37
N ILE A 122 7.51 -2.73 20.11
CA ILE A 122 8.59 -1.96 19.46
C ILE A 122 8.38 -0.46 19.60
N TRP A 123 7.12 -0.01 19.60
CA TRP A 123 6.75 1.38 19.81
C TRP A 123 7.23 1.90 21.16
N SER A 124 6.89 1.23 22.27
CA SER A 124 7.25 1.67 23.62
C SER A 124 8.75 1.56 23.88
N LEU A 125 9.43 0.62 23.20
CA LEU A 125 10.88 0.42 23.34
C LEU A 125 11.73 1.60 22.83
N ARG A 126 11.16 2.53 22.05
CA ARG A 126 11.87 3.76 21.63
C ARG A 126 12.33 4.61 22.82
N ASP A 127 11.61 4.52 23.95
CA ASP A 127 11.86 5.27 25.18
C ASP A 127 12.55 4.39 26.24
N SER A 128 13.00 3.18 25.87
CA SER A 128 13.68 2.25 26.76
C SER A 128 15.01 2.82 27.28
N SER A 129 15.41 2.41 28.50
CA SER A 129 16.73 2.70 29.05
C SER A 129 17.84 2.01 28.27
N ASP A 130 17.58 0.83 27.70
CA ASP A 130 18.51 0.07 26.87
C ASP A 130 18.72 0.75 25.49
N PRO A 131 19.93 1.23 25.18
CA PRO A 131 20.23 1.87 23.90
C PRO A 131 19.99 0.97 22.67
N ILE A 132 20.10 -0.36 22.81
CA ILE A 132 19.88 -1.31 21.71
C ILE A 132 18.40 -1.35 21.35
N GLN A 133 17.53 -1.41 22.36
CA GLN A 133 16.07 -1.48 22.17
C GLN A 133 15.52 -0.21 21.52
N ARG A 134 16.08 0.97 21.83
CA ARG A 134 15.70 2.24 21.18
C ARG A 134 15.91 2.24 19.66
N GLN A 135 16.76 1.36 19.13
CA GLN A 135 17.05 1.25 17.70
C GLN A 135 16.11 0.30 16.96
N TYR A 136 15.17 -0.37 17.63
CA TYR A 136 14.28 -1.33 16.98
C TYR A 136 13.27 -0.67 16.06
N LEU A 137 12.60 0.41 16.48
CA LEU A 137 11.61 1.09 15.64
C LEU A 137 12.22 1.62 14.31
N PRO A 138 13.40 2.27 14.29
CA PRO A 138 14.06 2.64 13.03
C PRO A 138 14.51 1.47 12.14
N LYS A 139 14.67 0.27 12.72
CA LYS A 139 15.07 -0.97 12.01
C LYS A 139 13.89 -1.82 11.56
N LEU A 140 12.67 -1.49 11.97
CA LEU A 140 11.46 -2.17 11.52
C LEU A 140 11.26 -1.89 10.03
N CYS A 141 11.09 -2.96 9.24
CA CYS A 141 10.95 -2.91 7.79
C CYS A 141 9.67 -3.59 7.32
N TRP A 142 9.24 -4.66 7.99
CA TRP A 142 7.95 -5.31 7.70
C TRP A 142 7.36 -5.99 8.94
N ALA A 143 6.03 -6.16 8.91
CA ALA A 143 5.26 -7.02 9.80
C ALA A 143 4.22 -7.81 8.99
N THR A 144 3.98 -9.08 9.32
CA THR A 144 2.98 -9.93 8.66
C THR A 144 1.82 -10.26 9.61
N LEU A 145 0.59 -10.20 9.10
CA LEU A 145 -0.66 -10.40 9.83
C LEU A 145 -1.49 -11.50 9.16
N GLY A 146 -2.23 -12.30 9.94
CA GLY A 146 -2.98 -13.44 9.41
C GLY A 146 -2.02 -14.57 9.02
N TYR A 147 -2.14 -15.13 7.81
CA TYR A 147 -1.12 -16.03 7.28
C TYR A 147 0.20 -15.29 7.08
N HIS A 148 1.27 -15.81 7.69
CA HIS A 148 2.58 -15.15 7.64
C HIS A 148 3.33 -15.57 6.38
N HIS A 149 3.74 -14.57 5.60
CA HIS A 149 4.51 -14.79 4.38
C HIS A 149 5.89 -15.36 4.71
N ASN A 150 6.24 -16.48 4.09
CA ASN A 150 7.59 -17.03 4.17
C ASN A 150 8.45 -16.43 3.04
N TRP A 151 9.40 -15.57 3.40
CA TRP A 151 10.25 -14.87 2.44
C TRP A 151 11.19 -15.80 1.65
N ASP A 152 11.53 -16.98 2.18
CA ASP A 152 12.42 -17.95 1.53
C ASP A 152 11.67 -18.82 0.52
N THR A 153 10.54 -19.41 0.94
CA THR A 153 9.75 -20.31 0.08
C THR A 153 8.76 -19.58 -0.79
N LYS A 154 8.37 -18.35 -0.41
CA LYS A 154 7.30 -17.56 -1.03
C LYS A 154 5.94 -18.26 -1.04
N VAL A 155 5.69 -19.10 -0.04
CA VAL A 155 4.44 -19.85 0.15
C VAL A 155 3.88 -19.55 1.53
N TYR A 156 2.56 -19.44 1.63
CA TYR A 156 1.87 -19.37 2.92
C TYR A 156 1.67 -20.78 3.50
N ASP A 157 2.13 -20.99 4.73
CA ASP A 157 1.93 -22.24 5.46
C ASP A 157 0.67 -22.12 6.35
N PRO A 158 -0.31 -23.03 6.25
CA PRO A 158 -1.50 -23.02 7.08
C PRO A 158 -1.23 -23.07 8.59
N SER A 159 -0.09 -23.62 9.01
CA SER A 159 0.35 -23.67 10.40
C SER A 159 0.99 -22.37 10.90
N SER A 160 1.46 -21.52 9.98
CA SER A 160 2.12 -20.25 10.27
C SER A 160 1.16 -19.08 10.09
N ARG A 161 0.23 -18.93 11.05
CA ARG A 161 -0.76 -17.85 11.04
C ARG A 161 -1.11 -17.30 12.41
N SER A 162 -1.50 -16.03 12.44
CA SER A 162 -2.19 -15.38 13.54
C SER A 162 -3.66 -15.14 13.21
N GLU A 163 -4.44 -14.64 14.19
CA GLU A 163 -5.71 -14.00 13.87
C GLU A 163 -5.47 -12.76 12.99
N PHE A 164 -6.37 -12.55 12.02
CA PHE A 164 -6.33 -11.37 11.18
C PHE A 164 -7.08 -10.22 11.88
N PRO A 165 -6.57 -8.98 11.90
CA PRO A 165 -7.21 -7.92 12.67
C PRO A 165 -8.59 -7.52 12.11
N ASP A 166 -9.66 -7.66 12.91
CA ASP A 166 -11.05 -7.36 12.52
C ASP A 166 -11.23 -6.00 11.84
N CYS A 167 -10.60 -4.95 12.38
CA CYS A 167 -10.74 -3.62 11.80
C CYS A 167 -10.13 -3.54 10.39
N LEU A 168 -8.99 -4.19 10.14
CA LEU A 168 -8.36 -4.24 8.82
C LEU A 168 -9.16 -5.14 7.88
N GLU A 169 -9.74 -6.23 8.39
CA GLU A 169 -10.64 -7.09 7.63
C GLU A 169 -11.85 -6.30 7.14
N ASN A 170 -12.55 -5.61 8.03
CA ASN A 170 -13.72 -4.81 7.70
C ASN A 170 -13.37 -3.67 6.72
N LEU A 171 -12.24 -2.99 6.91
CA LEU A 171 -11.77 -1.96 5.96
C LEU A 171 -11.56 -2.56 4.57
N SER A 172 -10.81 -3.67 4.50
CA SER A 172 -10.43 -4.26 3.22
C SER A 172 -11.63 -4.88 2.50
N LYS A 173 -12.54 -5.54 3.23
CA LYS A 173 -13.83 -6.03 2.69
C LYS A 173 -14.67 -4.88 2.16
N HIS A 174 -14.80 -3.79 2.90
CA HIS A 174 -15.60 -2.66 2.45
C HIS A 174 -15.06 -2.04 1.16
N ILE A 175 -13.75 -1.83 1.05
CA ILE A 175 -13.11 -1.36 -0.19
C ILE A 175 -13.33 -2.34 -1.35
N ALA A 176 -13.19 -3.64 -1.08
CA ALA A 176 -13.40 -4.70 -2.08
C ALA A 176 -14.85 -4.73 -2.60
N GLU A 177 -15.83 -4.66 -1.69
CA GLU A 177 -17.26 -4.63 -1.98
C GLU A 177 -17.63 -3.43 -2.85
N CYS A 178 -17.12 -2.22 -2.53
CA CYS A 178 -17.29 -1.03 -3.36
C CYS A 178 -16.80 -1.23 -4.81
N LEU A 179 -15.83 -2.12 -5.03
CA LEU A 179 -15.27 -2.42 -6.34
C LEU A 179 -15.86 -3.69 -6.99
N GLY A 180 -16.90 -4.27 -6.39
CA GLY A 180 -17.61 -5.44 -6.92
C GLY A 180 -17.04 -6.79 -6.49
N PHE A 181 -16.11 -6.84 -5.53
CA PHE A 181 -15.52 -8.07 -4.99
C PHE A 181 -16.22 -8.52 -3.71
N ALA A 182 -17.53 -8.82 -3.79
CA ALA A 182 -18.37 -9.11 -2.62
C ALA A 182 -17.97 -10.37 -1.82
N THR A 183 -17.22 -11.30 -2.43
CA THR A 183 -16.75 -12.53 -1.78
C THR A 183 -15.31 -12.41 -1.27
N PHE A 184 -14.69 -11.23 -1.36
CA PHE A 184 -13.31 -11.04 -0.92
C PHE A 184 -13.17 -11.26 0.57
N LYS A 185 -12.16 -12.06 0.95
CA LYS A 185 -11.79 -12.30 2.33
C LYS A 185 -10.29 -12.05 2.49
N PRO A 186 -9.88 -10.99 3.21
CA PRO A 186 -8.47 -10.78 3.49
C PRO A 186 -8.02 -11.80 4.55
N GLU A 187 -6.97 -12.56 4.25
CA GLU A 187 -6.44 -13.58 5.16
C GLU A 187 -4.96 -13.39 5.48
N ALA A 188 -4.25 -12.59 4.68
CA ALA A 188 -2.86 -12.22 4.85
C ALA A 188 -2.67 -10.73 4.58
N ALA A 189 -1.79 -10.09 5.36
CA ALA A 189 -1.38 -8.71 5.11
C ALA A 189 0.08 -8.51 5.47
N ILE A 190 0.75 -7.65 4.71
CA ILE A 190 2.11 -7.21 4.96
C ILE A 190 2.09 -5.70 5.20
N VAL A 191 2.54 -5.28 6.38
CA VAL A 191 2.77 -3.87 6.69
C VAL A 191 4.23 -3.56 6.39
N ASN A 192 4.49 -2.73 5.39
CA ASN A 192 5.84 -2.31 5.01
C ASN A 192 6.17 -0.93 5.62
N TYR A 193 7.36 -0.81 6.21
CA TYR A 193 7.84 0.41 6.87
C TYR A 193 8.99 1.02 6.06
N TYR A 194 8.77 2.21 5.52
CA TYR A 194 9.74 2.89 4.66
C TYR A 194 10.34 4.12 5.36
N SER A 195 11.67 4.17 5.40
CA SER A 195 12.42 5.39 5.65
C SER A 195 12.62 6.17 4.34
N LEU A 196 13.09 7.42 4.42
CA LEU A 196 13.48 8.21 3.24
C LEU A 196 14.60 7.58 2.40
N LYS A 197 15.28 6.55 2.91
CA LYS A 197 16.32 5.81 2.18
C LYS A 197 15.83 4.46 1.64
N SER A 198 14.63 4.04 2.01
CA SER A 198 14.07 2.75 1.62
C SER A 198 13.63 2.75 0.16
N SER A 199 13.59 1.56 -0.43
CA SER A 199 13.03 1.31 -1.76
C SER A 199 12.52 -0.14 -1.81
N LEU A 200 11.41 -0.38 -2.49
CA LEU A 200 10.94 -1.73 -2.81
C LEU A 200 11.34 -2.07 -4.25
N SER A 201 12.09 -3.15 -4.42
CA SER A 201 12.59 -3.58 -5.74
C SER A 201 11.47 -4.06 -6.65
N ILE A 202 11.75 -4.21 -7.94
CA ILE A 202 10.80 -4.73 -8.93
C ILE A 202 10.43 -6.16 -8.58
N HIS A 203 9.14 -6.42 -8.36
CA HIS A 203 8.58 -7.72 -8.02
C HIS A 203 7.11 -7.82 -8.48
N ASN A 204 6.53 -9.00 -8.35
CA ASN A 204 5.10 -9.25 -8.46
C ASN A 204 4.66 -10.18 -7.32
N ASP A 205 3.38 -10.14 -6.98
CA ASP A 205 2.84 -10.89 -5.86
C ASP A 205 2.14 -12.15 -6.39
N HIS A 206 2.83 -13.29 -6.31
CA HIS A 206 2.35 -14.59 -6.82
C HIS A 206 2.30 -15.67 -5.73
N SER A 207 2.40 -15.27 -4.46
CA SER A 207 2.44 -16.19 -3.32
C SER A 207 1.06 -16.71 -2.93
N GLU A 208 -0.01 -15.97 -3.23
CA GLU A 208 -1.38 -16.39 -2.94
C GLU A 208 -1.92 -17.36 -4.00
N GLU A 209 -2.64 -18.40 -3.56
CA GLU A 209 -3.31 -19.36 -4.48
C GLU A 209 -4.48 -18.71 -5.24
N ALA A 210 -5.24 -17.84 -4.55
CA ALA A 210 -6.38 -17.12 -5.11
C ALA A 210 -5.94 -15.90 -5.93
N VAL A 211 -5.39 -16.14 -7.12
CA VAL A 211 -4.91 -15.09 -8.04
C VAL A 211 -6.03 -14.25 -8.67
N ASP A 212 -7.29 -14.63 -8.48
CA ASP A 212 -8.47 -13.87 -8.87
C ASP A 212 -8.90 -12.82 -7.83
N ALA A 213 -8.48 -12.99 -6.57
CA ALA A 213 -8.74 -12.04 -5.50
C ALA A 213 -7.87 -10.76 -5.65
N PRO A 214 -8.43 -9.57 -5.37
CA PRO A 214 -7.67 -8.32 -5.46
C PRO A 214 -6.60 -8.21 -4.37
N ILE A 215 -5.50 -7.51 -4.66
CA ILE A 215 -4.63 -6.92 -3.64
C ILE A 215 -5.09 -5.49 -3.37
N ILE A 216 -5.24 -5.14 -2.09
CA ILE A 216 -5.58 -3.80 -1.64
C ILE A 216 -4.39 -3.25 -0.84
N SER A 217 -3.78 -2.17 -1.34
CA SER A 217 -2.62 -1.52 -0.75
C SER A 217 -2.99 -0.13 -0.25
N PHE A 218 -2.77 0.12 1.04
CA PHE A 218 -3.01 1.41 1.69
C PHE A 218 -1.68 2.12 1.95
N SER A 219 -1.60 3.41 1.64
CA SER A 219 -0.41 4.23 1.91
C SER A 219 -0.66 5.26 2.99
N PHE A 220 0.30 5.47 3.89
CA PHE A 220 0.23 6.50 4.92
C PHE A 220 1.60 7.14 5.15
N GLY A 221 1.63 8.44 5.46
CA GLY A 221 2.88 9.16 5.71
C GLY A 221 3.46 9.81 4.45
N GLN A 222 4.79 9.84 4.34
CA GLN A 222 5.48 10.54 3.23
C GLN A 222 5.08 9.95 1.86
N THR A 223 5.02 10.82 0.86
CA THR A 223 4.65 10.46 -0.52
C THR A 223 5.70 9.53 -1.13
N GLY A 224 5.27 8.39 -1.65
CA GLY A 224 6.10 7.49 -2.43
C GLY A 224 5.96 7.73 -3.93
N VAL A 225 6.99 7.40 -4.71
CA VAL A 225 6.82 7.14 -6.14
C VAL A 225 6.54 5.66 -6.30
N PHE A 226 5.41 5.31 -6.91
CA PHE A 226 5.03 3.94 -7.23
C PHE A 226 5.16 3.71 -8.74
N LEU A 227 5.75 2.57 -9.11
CA LEU A 227 5.85 2.11 -10.49
C LEU A 227 4.97 0.88 -10.66
N ILE A 228 4.13 0.88 -11.70
CA ILE A 228 3.30 -0.26 -12.08
C ILE A 228 3.42 -0.51 -13.58
N GLY A 229 3.81 -1.73 -13.94
CA GLY A 229 3.89 -2.19 -15.31
C GLY A 229 2.78 -3.18 -15.63
N THR A 230 3.11 -4.10 -16.53
CA THR A 230 2.28 -5.26 -16.89
C THR A 230 2.92 -6.53 -16.35
N GLU A 231 2.39 -7.70 -16.72
CA GLU A 231 3.03 -8.99 -16.47
C GLU A 231 4.36 -9.14 -17.24
N ASN A 232 4.64 -8.27 -18.21
CA ASN A 232 5.91 -8.22 -18.91
C ASN A 232 6.87 -7.20 -18.25
N LYS A 233 7.89 -7.70 -17.54
CA LYS A 233 8.90 -6.85 -16.87
C LYS A 233 9.71 -5.95 -17.80
N PHE A 234 9.69 -6.20 -19.11
CA PHE A 234 10.45 -5.39 -20.07
C PHE A 234 9.66 -4.17 -20.54
N GLU A 235 8.35 -4.12 -20.29
CA GLU A 235 7.53 -2.96 -20.67
C GLU A 235 7.79 -1.76 -19.75
N LYS A 236 7.57 -0.57 -20.30
CA LYS A 236 7.74 0.67 -19.56
C LYS A 236 6.62 0.83 -18.53
N PRO A 237 6.92 0.99 -17.23
CA PRO A 237 5.90 1.17 -16.22
C PRO A 237 5.30 2.59 -16.27
N PHE A 238 4.08 2.71 -15.76
CA PHE A 238 3.53 3.98 -15.32
C PHE A 238 4.17 4.37 -13.98
N SER A 239 4.49 5.64 -13.80
CA SER A 239 4.91 6.21 -12.53
C SER A 239 3.81 7.10 -11.96
N MET A 240 3.55 6.98 -10.67
CA MET A 240 2.55 7.80 -9.96
C MET A 240 3.01 8.16 -8.56
N LEU A 241 2.49 9.26 -8.05
CA LEU A 241 2.60 9.61 -6.64
C LEU A 241 1.62 8.78 -5.83
N LEU A 242 2.06 8.31 -4.67
CA LEU A 242 1.24 7.61 -3.70
C LEU A 242 1.32 8.37 -2.38
N ARG A 243 0.30 9.18 -2.09
CA ARG A 243 0.27 10.06 -0.91
C ARG A 243 -0.36 9.36 0.29
N SER A 244 -0.31 10.05 1.42
CA SER A 244 -0.97 9.60 2.63
C SER A 244 -2.49 9.48 2.45
N GLY A 245 -3.01 8.30 2.75
CA GLY A 245 -4.40 7.90 2.63
C GLY A 245 -4.75 7.25 1.29
N ASP A 246 -3.91 7.34 0.27
CA ASP A 246 -4.23 6.77 -1.04
C ASP A 246 -4.26 5.24 -1.01
N ILE A 247 -5.14 4.66 -1.82
CA ILE A 247 -5.34 3.22 -1.93
C ILE A 247 -5.10 2.79 -3.38
N ILE A 248 -4.33 1.73 -3.56
CA ILE A 248 -4.21 1.03 -4.85
C ILE A 248 -4.89 -0.33 -4.72
N VAL A 249 -5.72 -0.67 -5.70
CA VAL A 249 -6.30 -2.01 -5.84
C VAL A 249 -5.83 -2.62 -7.15
N MET A 250 -5.22 -3.81 -7.05
CA MET A 250 -4.72 -4.58 -8.20
C MET A 250 -5.52 -5.87 -8.32
N SER A 251 -6.23 -6.03 -9.44
CA SER A 251 -7.09 -7.18 -9.73
C SER A 251 -6.94 -7.61 -11.19
N LYS A 252 -7.60 -8.71 -11.59
CA LYS A 252 -7.56 -9.22 -12.98
C LYS A 252 -6.11 -9.37 -13.47
N SER A 253 -5.78 -9.01 -14.72
CA SER A 253 -4.40 -9.07 -15.21
C SER A 253 -3.44 -8.14 -14.44
N CYS A 254 -3.92 -7.04 -13.87
CA CYS A 254 -3.07 -6.16 -13.05
C CYS A 254 -2.63 -6.82 -11.74
N ARG A 255 -3.30 -7.88 -11.28
CA ARG A 255 -2.98 -8.61 -10.05
C ARG A 255 -1.57 -9.22 -10.05
N LEU A 256 -1.04 -9.53 -11.24
CA LEU A 256 0.28 -10.13 -11.44
C LEU A 256 1.28 -9.16 -12.10
N SER A 257 0.90 -7.88 -12.25
CA SER A 257 1.78 -6.86 -12.81
C SER A 257 3.03 -6.66 -11.95
N TYR A 258 4.17 -6.47 -12.63
CA TYR A 258 5.39 -6.02 -11.97
C TYR A 258 5.20 -4.62 -11.41
N HIS A 259 5.67 -4.41 -10.18
CA HIS A 259 5.60 -3.12 -9.52
C HIS A 259 6.78 -2.87 -8.59
N ALA A 260 6.99 -1.61 -8.21
CA ALA A 260 8.11 -1.19 -7.38
C ALA A 260 7.85 0.15 -6.68
N VAL A 261 8.61 0.42 -5.60
CA VAL A 261 8.66 1.74 -4.94
C VAL A 261 10.11 2.22 -4.97
N PRO A 262 10.56 2.92 -6.02
CA PRO A 262 11.95 3.35 -6.15
C PRO A 262 12.42 4.34 -5.07
N CYS A 263 11.53 5.21 -4.58
CA CYS A 263 11.88 6.22 -3.59
C CYS A 263 10.68 6.74 -2.79
N ILE A 264 11.00 7.28 -1.61
CA ILE A 264 10.10 8.07 -0.77
C ILE A 264 10.56 9.53 -0.87
N LEU A 265 9.62 10.43 -1.17
CA LEU A 265 9.88 11.86 -1.32
C LEU A 265 9.91 12.54 0.04
N THR A 266 10.76 13.55 0.17
CA THR A 266 10.77 14.43 1.33
C THR A 266 9.79 15.57 1.11
N GLU A 267 8.83 15.72 2.01
CA GLU A 267 7.84 16.80 1.98
C GLU A 267 7.61 17.38 3.37
N ASN A 268 7.15 18.63 3.42
CA ASN A 268 6.74 19.27 4.67
C ASN A 268 5.35 18.77 5.05
N VAL A 269 5.26 18.04 6.17
CA VAL A 269 4.02 17.38 6.63
C VAL A 269 3.48 17.95 7.93
N VAL A 270 4.02 19.07 8.40
CA VAL A 270 3.75 19.63 9.74
C VAL A 270 2.25 19.81 10.01
N ASN A 271 1.45 20.14 8.98
CA ASN A 271 0.01 20.38 9.12
C ASN A 271 -0.88 19.36 8.41
N ARG A 272 -0.36 18.19 8.02
CA ARG A 272 -1.12 17.23 7.19
C ARG A 272 -2.37 16.69 7.88
N TYR A 273 -2.27 16.48 9.19
CA TYR A 273 -3.31 15.85 9.99
C TYR A 273 -3.94 16.82 10.99
N SER A 274 -3.75 18.12 10.77
CA SER A 274 -4.31 19.21 11.55
C SER A 274 -5.72 19.56 11.11
#